data_AF-A0A955U7K6-F1
#
_entry.id   AF-A0A955U7K6-F1
#
_cell.length_a   1.000
_cell.length_b   1.000
_cell.length_c   1.000
_cell.angle_alpha   90.00
_cell.angle_beta   90.00
_cell.angle_gamma   90.00
#
_symmetry.space_group_name_H-M   'P 1'
#
loop_
_entity.id
_entity.type
_entity.pdbx_description
1 polymer ?
#
loop_
_entity_poly.entity_id
_entity_poly.type
_entity_poly.pdbx_seq_one_letter_code
_entity_poly.pdbx_strand_id
1 'polypeptide(L)'
;MSDLAPAIRPWSSWLQPLVPELAVGLGPMVERLDQALGPMPPRPEPGAVEPDGLSGIDRRGPYERLLLTEWALAEELPDEFLRRAASGEHLFLQLERTSPRGGRRCVVLFDAGPDQVGSPRLAHLALLPVFARRAEEADATLVWGVLQRPGGEHHDVSGASYRSLLAARSGERPSPVNHDAWIEQLALDERDEIWVVGGPRASVGAPSSTVHLEVTEVLEPGPDELEVRVKRPGRPARVLRLPLPPPDARAALIRAPLRPLTTAASTHAPRRTPKGRWGRLRPELRFSADGYRLLCREVEGAVVAFRVPGQSDDWRKPRRLEMYQAHAPILALGWGHRSVVVLRQTKDGLQLYGGRYGQRWTGPSLTIPDRARELVVTKQARRDVIWFRDAEDNLWRWAI
;
A
#
# COMPACT_ATOMS: atom_id res chain seq x y z
N MET A 1 18.04 17.46 -9.13
CA MET A 1 16.65 17.38 -8.63
C MET A 1 15.93 18.73 -8.63
N SER A 2 16.47 19.77 -9.28
CA SER A 2 15.92 21.13 -9.29
C SER A 2 14.68 21.34 -10.19
N ASP A 3 14.22 20.32 -10.90
CA ASP A 3 13.17 20.41 -11.93
C ASP A 3 11.80 19.85 -11.51
N LEU A 4 11.54 19.73 -10.20
CA LEU A 4 10.17 19.49 -9.75
C LEU A 4 9.34 20.77 -9.93
N ALA A 5 8.14 20.64 -10.49
CA ALA A 5 7.21 21.75 -10.69
C ALA A 5 7.01 22.52 -9.36
N PRO A 6 6.86 23.85 -9.36
CA PRO A 6 6.79 24.66 -8.14
C PRO A 6 5.75 24.16 -7.14
N ALA A 7 4.61 23.67 -7.66
CA ALA A 7 3.51 23.20 -6.86
C ALA A 7 3.84 21.95 -6.02
N ILE A 8 4.77 21.08 -6.44
CA ILE A 8 5.13 19.83 -5.73
C ILE A 8 6.44 19.91 -4.95
N ARG A 9 7.17 21.02 -5.04
CA ARG A 9 8.40 21.28 -4.26
C ARG A 9 8.24 21.05 -2.75
N PRO A 10 7.10 21.37 -2.11
CA PRO A 10 6.94 21.17 -0.68
C PRO A 10 7.00 19.70 -0.24
N TRP A 11 6.92 18.74 -1.17
CA TRP A 11 7.07 17.29 -0.91
C TRP A 11 8.36 16.68 -1.46
N SER A 12 9.31 17.50 -1.91
CA SER A 12 10.50 17.05 -2.63
C SER A 12 11.36 16.04 -1.85
N SER A 13 11.47 16.18 -0.52
CA SER A 13 12.20 15.25 0.36
C SER A 13 11.64 13.82 0.30
N TRP A 14 10.31 13.68 0.28
CA TRP A 14 9.63 12.38 0.26
C TRP A 14 9.38 11.83 -1.14
N LEU A 15 9.42 12.69 -2.16
CA LEU A 15 9.33 12.28 -3.57
C LEU A 15 10.70 11.95 -4.16
N GLN A 16 11.81 12.42 -3.56
CA GLN A 16 13.19 12.14 -3.99
C GLN A 16 13.49 10.67 -4.27
N PRO A 17 13.00 9.70 -3.47
CA PRO A 17 13.33 8.30 -3.73
C PRO A 17 12.80 7.81 -5.08
N LEU A 18 11.73 8.42 -5.58
CA LEU A 18 11.13 8.08 -6.86
C LEU A 18 11.96 8.65 -8.02
N VAL A 19 11.87 8.01 -9.17
CA VAL A 19 12.40 8.56 -10.41
C VAL A 19 11.73 9.90 -10.71
N PRO A 20 12.47 10.98 -11.05
CA PRO A 20 11.92 12.33 -11.19
C PRO A 20 10.71 12.42 -12.12
N GLU A 21 10.76 11.75 -13.26
CA GLU A 21 9.67 11.73 -14.24
C GLU A 21 8.41 11.07 -13.69
N LEU A 22 8.58 10.05 -12.84
CA LEU A 22 7.46 9.37 -12.17
C LEU A 22 6.91 10.20 -11.01
N ALA A 23 7.77 10.92 -10.29
CA ALA A 23 7.37 11.86 -9.24
C ALA A 23 6.49 12.99 -9.79
N VAL A 24 6.84 13.53 -10.97
CA VAL A 24 6.02 14.54 -11.68
C VAL A 24 4.62 13.99 -11.99
N GLY A 25 4.52 12.72 -12.40
CA GLY A 25 3.23 12.08 -12.65
C GLY A 25 2.31 12.00 -11.44
N LEU A 26 2.86 11.89 -10.22
CA LEU A 26 2.09 11.88 -8.97
C LEU A 26 1.68 13.28 -8.50
N GLY A 27 2.28 14.34 -9.04
CA GLY A 27 2.11 15.70 -8.54
C GLY A 27 0.66 16.17 -8.41
N PRO A 28 -0.16 16.09 -9.48
CA PRO A 28 -1.58 16.46 -9.42
C PRO A 28 -2.38 15.66 -8.38
N MET A 29 -1.97 14.42 -8.10
CA MET A 29 -2.61 13.60 -7.07
C MET A 29 -2.23 14.08 -5.67
N VAL A 30 -0.94 14.32 -5.42
CA VAL A 30 -0.40 14.83 -4.15
C VAL A 30 -1.09 16.16 -3.78
N GLU A 31 -1.17 17.10 -4.71
CA GLU A 31 -1.82 18.40 -4.48
C GLU A 31 -3.30 18.28 -4.12
N ARG A 32 -4.07 17.48 -4.89
CA ARG A 32 -5.51 17.29 -4.62
C ARG A 32 -5.75 16.58 -3.29
N LEU A 33 -4.90 15.61 -2.96
CA LEU A 33 -4.99 14.87 -1.70
C LEU A 33 -4.65 15.76 -0.50
N ASP A 34 -3.59 16.54 -0.58
CA ASP A 34 -3.19 17.48 0.47
C ASP A 34 -4.30 18.48 0.79
N GLN A 35 -4.87 19.12 -0.24
CA GLN A 35 -6.02 20.02 -0.10
C GLN A 35 -7.27 19.34 0.45
N ALA A 36 -7.44 18.04 0.20
CA ALA A 36 -8.58 17.26 0.72
C ALA A 36 -8.42 16.88 2.19
N LEU A 37 -7.19 16.56 2.58
CA LEU A 37 -6.81 16.12 3.92
C LEU A 37 -6.70 17.30 4.90
N GLY A 38 -6.16 18.42 4.44
CA GLY A 38 -5.94 19.64 5.23
C GLY A 38 -4.83 19.45 6.27
N PRO A 39 -4.79 20.28 7.33
CA PRO A 39 -3.87 20.10 8.45
C PRO A 39 -4.41 19.10 9.48
N MET A 40 -3.51 18.58 10.32
CA MET A 40 -3.87 17.79 11.51
C MET A 40 -4.66 18.69 12.49
N PRO A 41 -5.87 18.31 12.94
CA PRO A 41 -6.69 19.16 13.79
C PRO A 41 -5.94 19.53 15.08
N PRO A 42 -6.07 20.74 15.64
CA PRO A 42 -5.42 21.06 16.91
C PRO A 42 -5.95 20.16 18.03
N ARG A 43 -5.11 19.86 19.01
CA ARG A 43 -5.50 19.11 20.21
C ARG A 43 -6.61 19.91 20.93
N PRO A 44 -7.77 19.30 21.28
CA PRO A 44 -8.65 19.90 22.28
C PRO A 44 -7.83 20.07 23.56
N GLU A 45 -7.76 21.28 24.11
CA GLU A 45 -7.00 21.51 25.35
C GLU A 45 -7.37 20.41 26.35
N PRO A 46 -6.38 19.63 26.83
CA PRO A 46 -6.67 18.64 27.83
C PRO A 46 -7.16 19.37 29.08
N GLY A 47 -8.45 19.25 29.38
CA GLY A 47 -8.98 19.62 30.68
C GLY A 47 -8.16 18.88 31.74
N ALA A 48 -7.49 19.65 32.60
CA ALA A 48 -6.81 19.16 33.80
C ALA A 48 -5.90 17.92 33.60
N VAL A 49 -4.86 18.03 32.76
CA VAL A 49 -3.68 17.20 33.01
C VAL A 49 -2.96 17.80 34.21
N GLU A 50 -2.88 17.03 35.29
CA GLU A 50 -2.13 17.39 36.49
C GLU A 50 -0.68 17.65 36.08
N PRO A 51 -0.14 18.87 36.35
CA PRO A 51 1.21 19.21 35.95
C PRO A 51 2.23 18.30 36.63
N ASP A 52 3.26 17.91 35.90
CA ASP A 52 4.23 16.88 36.28
C ASP A 52 5.47 17.47 36.98
N GLY A 53 5.40 18.75 37.40
CA GLY A 53 6.48 19.43 38.14
C GLY A 53 6.45 20.95 38.12
N LEU A 54 7.61 21.57 38.39
CA LEU A 54 7.87 23.02 38.38
C LEU A 54 9.06 23.33 37.46
N SER A 55 8.85 24.14 36.42
CA SER A 55 9.84 24.38 35.34
C SER A 55 10.65 25.67 35.52
N GLY A 56 10.25 26.55 36.45
CA GLY A 56 10.92 27.83 36.62
C GLY A 56 10.11 28.86 37.38
N ILE A 57 10.41 30.14 37.11
CA ILE A 57 9.78 31.30 37.73
C ILE A 57 9.21 32.20 36.63
N ASP A 58 7.97 32.64 36.79
CA ASP A 58 7.27 33.54 35.88
C ASP A 58 6.83 34.82 36.62
N ARG A 59 6.54 35.90 35.89
CA ARG A 59 6.02 37.17 36.44
C ARG A 59 4.49 37.22 36.51
N ARG A 60 3.83 36.14 36.10
CA ARG A 60 2.37 36.02 36.10
C ARG A 60 1.95 34.64 36.55
N GLY A 61 0.95 34.58 37.42
CA GLY A 61 0.39 33.33 37.89
C GLY A 61 -0.77 33.55 38.86
N PRO A 62 -1.51 32.48 39.17
CA PRO A 62 -2.50 32.48 40.23
C PRO A 62 -1.76 32.48 41.58
N TYR A 63 -2.34 33.10 42.63
CA TYR A 63 -1.67 33.37 43.90
C TYR A 63 -1.30 32.11 44.68
N GLU A 64 -1.95 30.98 44.40
CA GLU A 64 -1.61 29.66 44.90
C GLU A 64 -0.21 29.21 44.44
N ARG A 65 0.31 29.81 43.36
CA ARG A 65 1.65 29.56 42.81
C ARG A 65 2.63 30.69 43.09
N LEU A 66 2.28 31.68 43.91
CA LEU A 66 3.22 32.74 44.27
C LEU A 66 4.42 32.12 45.02
N LEU A 67 5.63 32.56 44.70
CA LEU A 67 6.85 32.07 45.36
C LEU A 67 6.78 32.27 46.88
N LEU A 68 7.32 31.32 47.64
CA LEU A 68 7.31 31.41 49.11
C LEU A 68 8.05 32.66 49.62
N THR A 69 9.10 33.09 48.91
CA THR A 69 9.81 34.33 49.23
C THR A 69 8.97 35.59 48.99
N GLU A 70 8.04 35.56 48.04
CA GLU A 70 7.10 36.66 47.81
C GLU A 70 5.98 36.63 48.88
N TRP A 71 5.56 35.46 49.37
CA TRP A 71 4.67 35.35 50.52
C TRP A 71 5.29 35.90 51.81
N ALA A 72 6.59 35.66 52.03
CA ALA A 72 7.29 36.22 53.19
C ALA A 72 7.28 37.76 53.20
N LEU A 73 7.26 38.40 52.02
CA LEU A 73 7.13 39.87 51.92
C LEU A 73 5.75 40.35 52.41
N ALA A 74 4.70 39.55 52.29
CA ALA A 74 3.38 39.94 52.79
C ALA A 74 3.36 40.06 54.32
N GLU A 75 4.20 39.27 55.01
CA GLU A 75 4.31 39.29 56.48
C GLU A 75 5.29 40.36 56.96
N GLU A 76 6.46 40.48 56.32
CA GLU A 76 7.54 41.35 56.78
C GLU A 76 7.46 42.79 56.22
N LEU A 77 7.00 42.96 54.97
CA LEU A 77 6.98 44.25 54.25
C LEU A 77 5.69 44.40 53.40
N PRO A 78 4.51 44.55 54.02
CA PRO A 78 3.22 44.49 53.33
C PRO A 78 3.05 45.57 52.26
N ASP A 79 3.60 46.77 52.46
CA ASP A 79 3.52 47.86 51.47
C ASP A 79 4.32 47.55 50.19
N GLU A 80 5.47 46.89 50.32
CA GLU A 80 6.29 46.47 49.17
C GLU A 80 5.63 45.30 48.42
N PHE A 81 4.98 44.38 49.15
CA PHE A 81 4.15 43.35 48.55
C PHE A 81 3.04 43.96 47.68
N LEU A 82 2.28 44.93 48.21
CA LEU A 82 1.22 45.61 47.46
C LEU A 82 1.75 46.39 46.26
N ARG A 83 2.90 47.07 46.40
CA ARG A 83 3.55 47.76 45.28
C ARG A 83 3.90 46.79 44.15
N ARG A 84 4.45 45.62 44.47
CA ARG A 84 4.80 44.58 43.50
C ARG A 84 3.57 43.95 42.85
N ALA A 85 2.49 43.74 43.62
CA ALA A 85 1.21 43.29 43.09
C ALA A 85 0.66 44.29 42.05
N ALA A 86 0.65 45.58 42.38
CA ALA A 86 0.17 46.63 41.49
C ALA A 86 1.07 46.83 40.24
N SER A 87 2.38 46.62 40.39
CA SER A 87 3.37 46.82 39.32
C SER A 87 3.60 45.57 38.46
N GLY A 88 2.99 44.43 38.81
CA GLY A 88 3.20 43.16 38.11
C GLY A 88 4.60 42.58 38.28
N GLU A 89 5.22 42.83 39.44
CA GLU A 89 6.60 42.43 39.75
C GLU A 89 6.67 41.16 40.60
N HIS A 90 5.53 40.59 41.02
CA HIS A 90 5.50 39.31 41.73
C HIS A 90 6.03 38.16 40.88
N LEU A 91 6.69 37.24 41.56
CA LEU A 91 7.27 36.05 40.95
C LEU A 91 6.47 34.81 41.37
N PHE A 92 6.12 34.00 40.39
CA PHE A 92 5.28 32.81 40.53
C PHE A 92 6.05 31.57 40.10
N LEU A 93 5.79 30.44 40.75
CA LEU A 93 6.24 29.13 40.34
C LEU A 93 5.60 28.75 39.00
N GLN A 94 6.44 28.57 37.98
CA GLN A 94 6.04 28.08 36.66
C GLN A 94 5.88 26.56 36.74
N LEU A 95 4.72 26.05 36.36
CA LEU A 95 4.49 24.61 36.32
C LEU A 95 5.31 23.98 35.17
N GLU A 96 6.02 22.90 35.45
CA GLU A 96 6.59 22.04 34.41
C GLU A 96 5.47 21.19 33.84
N ARG A 97 5.20 21.41 32.56
CA ARG A 97 4.37 20.52 31.78
C ARG A 97 5.30 19.61 31.01
N THR A 98 5.78 18.55 31.65
CA THR A 98 6.46 17.49 30.94
C THR A 98 5.44 16.89 29.96
N SER A 99 5.63 17.15 28.66
CA SER A 99 4.88 16.40 27.66
C SER A 99 5.34 14.94 27.78
N PRO A 100 4.45 13.97 28.07
CA PRO A 100 4.86 12.57 28.10
C PRO A 100 5.53 12.23 26.77
N ARG A 101 6.60 11.42 26.81
CA ARG A 101 7.34 10.90 25.64
C ARG A 101 6.51 9.93 24.75
N GLY A 102 5.25 10.25 24.51
CA GLY A 102 4.41 9.72 23.44
C GLY A 102 3.87 10.92 22.67
N GLY A 103 4.69 11.45 21.76
CA GLY A 103 4.29 12.52 20.86
C GLY A 103 3.05 12.12 20.06
N ARG A 104 2.30 13.11 19.60
CA ARG A 104 1.13 12.90 18.74
C ARG A 104 1.52 12.02 17.55
N ARG A 105 0.74 10.98 17.23
CA ARG A 105 1.00 10.14 16.05
C ARG A 105 -0.04 10.36 14.96
N CYS A 106 0.43 10.40 13.73
CA CYS A 106 -0.42 10.25 12.54
C CYS A 106 -0.22 8.82 12.05
N VAL A 107 -1.23 7.96 12.28
CA VAL A 107 -1.17 6.53 11.96
C VAL A 107 -1.92 6.28 10.66
N VAL A 108 -1.27 5.65 9.68
CA VAL A 108 -1.86 5.40 8.36
C VAL A 108 -1.78 3.92 7.98
N LEU A 109 -2.94 3.27 7.86
CA LEU A 109 -3.04 1.85 7.54
C LEU A 109 -3.54 1.67 6.10
N PHE A 110 -2.68 1.15 5.23
CA PHE A 110 -3.00 0.89 3.83
C PHE A 110 -3.55 -0.52 3.64
N ASP A 111 -4.74 -0.64 3.06
CA ASP A 111 -5.31 -1.88 2.58
C ASP A 111 -4.48 -2.42 1.40
N ALA A 112 -4.02 -3.65 1.54
CA ALA A 112 -3.27 -4.33 0.50
C ALA A 112 -4.01 -5.51 -0.15
N GLY A 113 -5.31 -5.62 0.11
CA GLY A 113 -6.17 -6.69 -0.38
C GLY A 113 -6.46 -6.63 -1.89
N PRO A 114 -7.26 -7.58 -2.39
CA PRO A 114 -7.53 -7.73 -3.82
C PRO A 114 -8.21 -6.52 -4.46
N ASP A 115 -9.01 -5.76 -3.71
CA ASP A 115 -9.69 -4.57 -4.21
C ASP A 115 -8.76 -3.37 -4.41
N GLN A 116 -7.51 -3.47 -3.94
CA GLN A 116 -6.51 -2.39 -3.97
C GLN A 116 -5.30 -2.76 -4.84
N VAL A 117 -5.50 -3.68 -5.78
CA VAL A 117 -4.50 -4.01 -6.81
C VAL A 117 -4.71 -3.10 -8.01
N GLY A 118 -3.62 -2.62 -8.62
CA GLY A 118 -3.67 -1.77 -9.82
C GLY A 118 -3.63 -0.28 -9.49
N SER A 119 -4.47 0.50 -10.17
CA SER A 119 -4.51 1.96 -10.08
C SER A 119 -4.65 2.52 -8.66
N PRO A 120 -5.43 1.91 -7.71
CA PRO A 120 -5.50 2.38 -6.32
C PRO A 120 -4.13 2.50 -5.63
N ARG A 121 -3.13 1.69 -6.01
CA ARG A 121 -1.77 1.81 -5.46
C ARG A 121 -1.09 3.13 -5.78
N LEU A 122 -1.47 3.81 -6.85
CA LEU A 122 -0.95 5.14 -7.15
C LEU A 122 -1.42 6.17 -6.12
N ALA A 123 -2.66 6.05 -5.64
CA ALA A 123 -3.14 6.89 -4.53
C ALA A 123 -2.34 6.60 -3.26
N HIS A 124 -2.02 5.33 -2.96
CA HIS A 124 -1.23 4.99 -1.78
C HIS A 124 0.19 5.59 -1.86
N LEU A 125 0.82 5.52 -3.04
CA LEU A 125 2.12 6.16 -3.28
C LEU A 125 2.05 7.68 -3.11
N ALA A 126 1.00 8.33 -3.60
CA ALA A 126 0.80 9.77 -3.45
C ALA A 126 0.45 10.20 -2.02
N LEU A 127 -0.19 9.34 -1.23
CA LEU A 127 -0.59 9.63 0.15
C LEU A 127 0.57 9.62 1.13
N LEU A 128 1.59 8.77 0.93
CA LEU A 128 2.77 8.73 1.80
C LEU A 128 3.44 10.10 2.01
N PRO A 129 3.83 10.85 0.95
CA PRO A 129 4.43 12.17 1.13
C PRO A 129 3.44 13.17 1.74
N VAL A 130 2.14 13.07 1.43
CA VAL A 130 1.11 13.96 2.00
C VAL A 130 1.00 13.76 3.51
N PHE A 131 0.95 12.52 3.99
CA PHE A 131 0.89 12.22 5.42
C PHE A 131 2.19 12.55 6.14
N ALA A 132 3.35 12.34 5.51
CA ALA A 132 4.63 12.74 6.09
C ALA A 132 4.71 14.24 6.34
N ARG A 133 4.30 15.04 5.34
CA ARG A 133 4.19 16.49 5.50
C ARG A 133 3.19 16.89 6.57
N ARG A 134 1.98 16.31 6.54
CA ARG A 134 0.92 16.57 7.52
C ARG A 134 1.38 16.31 8.96
N ALA A 135 2.14 15.23 9.16
CA ALA A 135 2.70 14.89 10.46
C ALA A 135 3.81 15.88 10.87
N GLU A 136 4.73 16.20 9.96
CA GLU A 136 5.81 17.17 10.21
C GLU A 136 5.29 18.56 10.57
N GLU A 137 4.29 19.08 9.83
CA GLU A 137 3.67 20.39 10.11
C GLU A 137 2.95 20.43 11.47
N ALA A 138 2.57 19.28 12.01
CA ALA A 138 1.89 19.14 13.30
C ALA A 138 2.81 18.70 14.44
N ASP A 139 4.13 18.64 14.21
CA ASP A 139 5.13 18.08 15.13
C ASP A 139 4.73 16.68 15.65
N ALA A 140 4.13 15.88 14.76
CA ALA A 140 3.63 14.55 15.01
C ALA A 140 4.54 13.50 14.37
N THR A 141 4.61 12.33 14.99
CA THR A 141 5.30 11.18 14.41
C THR A 141 4.40 10.49 13.38
N LEU A 142 4.87 10.37 12.14
CA LEU A 142 4.22 9.49 11.16
C LEU A 142 4.50 8.02 11.51
N VAL A 143 3.44 7.23 11.57
CA VAL A 143 3.50 5.77 11.61
C VAL A 143 2.62 5.26 10.48
N TRP A 144 3.12 4.36 9.64
CA TRP A 144 2.29 3.75 8.62
C TRP A 144 2.57 2.27 8.46
N GLY A 145 1.57 1.53 7.99
CA GLY A 145 1.68 0.10 7.81
C GLY A 145 0.67 -0.43 6.80
N VAL A 146 0.71 -1.75 6.59
CA VAL A 146 -0.31 -2.44 5.80
C VAL A 146 -1.31 -3.08 6.73
N LEU A 147 -2.60 -2.82 6.49
CA LEU A 147 -3.68 -3.23 7.39
C LEU A 147 -3.65 -4.74 7.67
N GLN A 148 -3.40 -5.57 6.65
CA GLN A 148 -3.29 -7.03 6.77
C GLN A 148 -1.97 -7.55 7.38
N ARG A 149 -1.04 -6.67 7.79
CA ARG A 149 0.30 -7.05 8.29
C ARG A 149 0.67 -6.27 9.54
N PRO A 150 -0.01 -6.49 10.69
CA PRO A 150 0.46 -6.01 11.97
C PRO A 150 1.89 -6.54 12.24
N GLY A 151 2.73 -5.72 12.85
CA GLY A 151 4.16 -5.97 13.11
C GLY A 151 5.10 -5.39 12.06
N GLY A 152 4.55 -4.79 11.00
CA GLY A 152 5.28 -4.28 9.85
C GLY A 152 5.18 -2.76 9.68
N GLU A 153 5.21 -2.01 10.77
CA GLU A 153 5.15 -0.55 10.75
C GLU A 153 6.43 0.10 10.21
N HIS A 154 6.24 1.28 9.65
CA HIS A 154 7.26 2.14 9.12
C HIS A 154 7.10 3.53 9.71
N HIS A 155 8.22 4.17 10.04
CA HIS A 155 8.29 5.52 10.60
C HIS A 155 8.93 6.53 9.63
N ASP A 156 9.21 6.09 8.39
CA ASP A 156 9.86 6.90 7.37
C ASP A 156 9.14 6.81 6.02
N VAL A 157 9.43 7.79 5.16
CA VAL A 157 9.12 7.74 3.74
C VAL A 157 10.44 7.74 2.96
N SER A 158 10.86 6.55 2.57
CA SER A 158 12.14 6.28 1.91
C SER A 158 11.93 5.35 0.72
N GLY A 159 12.97 5.15 -0.10
CA GLY A 159 12.92 4.16 -1.18
C GLY A 159 12.67 2.74 -0.67
N ALA A 160 13.16 2.39 0.53
CA ALA A 160 12.87 1.09 1.13
C ALA A 160 11.39 0.95 1.51
N SER A 161 10.82 2.02 2.06
CA SER A 161 9.44 2.02 2.53
C SER A 161 8.44 2.03 1.35
N TYR A 162 8.71 2.75 0.25
CA TYR A 162 7.97 2.60 -1.01
C TYR A 162 8.00 1.18 -1.58
N ARG A 163 9.16 0.50 -1.56
CA ARG A 163 9.25 -0.91 -1.99
C ARG A 163 8.42 -1.82 -1.10
N SER A 164 8.47 -1.61 0.22
CA SER A 164 7.69 -2.37 1.18
C SER A 164 6.20 -2.27 0.87
N LEU A 165 5.68 -1.04 0.71
CA LEU A 165 4.27 -0.78 0.40
C LEU A 165 3.80 -1.52 -0.88
N LEU A 166 4.59 -1.47 -1.95
CA LEU A 166 4.25 -2.10 -3.24
C LEU A 166 4.39 -3.62 -3.22
N ALA A 167 5.34 -4.15 -2.45
CA ALA A 167 5.55 -5.58 -2.27
C ALA A 167 4.50 -6.22 -1.36
N ALA A 168 3.83 -5.44 -0.51
CA ALA A 168 2.96 -5.92 0.54
C ALA A 168 1.57 -6.39 0.09
N ARG A 169 1.40 -6.80 -1.18
CA ARG A 169 0.14 -7.35 -1.72
C ARG A 169 -0.38 -8.50 -0.85
N SER A 170 -1.69 -8.53 -0.63
CA SER A 170 -2.39 -9.57 0.12
C SER A 170 -3.51 -10.18 -0.72
N GLY A 171 -3.68 -11.51 -0.60
CA GLY A 171 -4.86 -12.19 -1.13
C GLY A 171 -6.08 -12.05 -0.21
N GLU A 172 -5.88 -11.54 1.00
CA GLU A 172 -6.92 -11.40 2.02
C GLU A 172 -7.53 -10.00 2.01
N ARG A 173 -8.84 -9.94 2.19
CA ARG A 173 -9.59 -8.70 2.34
C ARG A 173 -9.43 -8.17 3.78
N PRO A 174 -9.54 -6.85 4.00
CA PRO A 174 -9.61 -6.30 5.35
C PRO A 174 -10.70 -6.97 6.20
N SER A 175 -10.40 -7.16 7.48
CA SER A 175 -11.32 -7.69 8.48
C SER A 175 -11.19 -6.90 9.80
N PRO A 176 -12.18 -6.98 10.71
CA PRO A 176 -12.09 -6.35 12.03
C PRO A 176 -10.85 -6.76 12.82
N VAL A 177 -10.46 -8.04 12.74
CA VAL A 177 -9.26 -8.60 13.41
C VAL A 177 -7.99 -7.84 13.04
N ASN A 178 -7.89 -7.34 11.80
CA ASN A 178 -6.74 -6.56 11.38
C ASN A 178 -6.66 -5.22 12.12
N HIS A 179 -7.80 -4.55 12.34
CA HIS A 179 -7.85 -3.28 13.08
C HIS A 179 -7.51 -3.50 14.55
N ASP A 180 -8.12 -4.50 15.18
CA ASP A 180 -7.87 -4.85 16.58
C ASP A 180 -6.37 -5.14 16.83
N ALA A 181 -5.74 -5.90 15.92
CA ALA A 181 -4.32 -6.21 16.01
C ALA A 181 -3.43 -4.95 15.93
N TRP A 182 -3.77 -3.99 15.07
CA TRP A 182 -3.03 -2.72 14.97
C TRP A 182 -3.24 -1.81 16.19
N ILE A 183 -4.45 -1.78 16.74
CA ILE A 183 -4.78 -1.04 17.96
C ILE A 183 -3.98 -1.59 19.14
N GLU A 184 -3.99 -2.91 19.33
CA GLU A 184 -3.26 -3.58 20.40
C GLU A 184 -1.75 -3.39 20.24
N GLN A 185 -1.21 -3.65 19.05
CA GLN A 185 0.23 -3.63 18.81
C GLN A 185 0.84 -2.23 18.98
N LEU A 186 0.19 -1.19 18.47
CA LEU A 186 0.69 0.19 18.59
C LEU A 186 0.20 0.87 19.88
N ALA A 187 -0.59 0.18 20.70
CA ALA A 187 -1.30 0.77 21.84
C ALA A 187 -1.96 2.09 21.44
N LEU A 188 -2.80 2.05 20.39
CA LEU A 188 -3.44 3.24 19.85
C LEU A 188 -4.45 3.79 20.85
N ASP A 189 -4.42 5.11 21.06
CA ASP A 189 -5.34 5.80 21.95
C ASP A 189 -6.00 7.02 21.27
N GLU A 190 -6.80 7.77 22.02
CA GLU A 190 -7.55 8.93 21.50
C GLU A 190 -6.64 10.09 21.05
N ARG A 191 -5.35 10.05 21.35
CA ARG A 191 -4.37 11.08 20.96
C ARG A 191 -3.86 10.86 19.54
N ASP A 192 -4.02 9.64 19.02
CA ASP A 192 -3.57 9.26 17.69
C ASP A 192 -4.60 9.65 16.63
N GLU A 193 -4.15 10.26 15.54
CA GLU A 193 -5.00 10.41 14.36
C GLU A 193 -4.85 9.18 13.48
N ILE A 194 -5.89 8.33 13.44
CA ILE A 194 -5.87 7.07 12.72
C ILE A 194 -6.54 7.23 11.36
N TRP A 195 -5.82 6.86 10.31
CA TRP A 195 -6.26 6.84 8.93
C TRP A 195 -6.26 5.42 8.39
N VAL A 196 -7.36 5.03 7.76
CA VAL A 196 -7.44 3.77 7.00
C VAL A 196 -7.67 4.10 5.53
N VAL A 197 -6.75 3.64 4.69
CA VAL A 197 -6.74 3.88 3.24
C VAL A 197 -7.04 2.57 2.54
N GLY A 198 -8.11 2.49 1.76
CA GLY A 198 -8.43 1.24 1.07
C GLY A 198 -9.75 1.27 0.32
N GLY A 199 -10.28 0.09 -0.02
CA GLY A 199 -11.61 0.01 -0.63
C GLY A 199 -12.73 0.30 0.37
N PRO A 200 -14.01 0.33 -0.05
CA PRO A 200 -15.17 0.55 0.84
C PRO A 200 -15.27 -0.45 2.00
N ARG A 201 -14.61 -1.61 1.89
CA ARG A 201 -14.58 -2.65 2.93
C ARG A 201 -13.46 -2.45 3.95
N ALA A 202 -12.49 -1.58 3.69
CA ALA A 202 -11.39 -1.33 4.60
C ALA A 202 -11.85 -0.72 5.93
N SER A 203 -12.97 0.01 5.93
CA SER A 203 -13.56 0.59 7.14
C SER A 203 -14.35 -0.39 8.01
N VAL A 204 -14.59 -1.62 7.53
CA VAL A 204 -15.40 -2.60 8.27
C VAL A 204 -14.65 -3.05 9.52
N GLY A 205 -15.21 -2.74 10.69
CA GLY A 205 -14.62 -3.05 11.99
C GLY A 205 -13.56 -2.06 12.47
N ALA A 206 -13.36 -0.94 11.76
CA ALA A 206 -12.48 0.12 12.24
C ALA A 206 -13.14 0.91 13.40
N PRO A 207 -12.34 1.47 14.33
CA PRO A 207 -12.85 2.36 15.38
C PRO A 207 -13.62 3.55 14.82
N SER A 208 -14.63 4.01 15.55
CA SER A 208 -15.48 5.14 15.15
C SER A 208 -14.73 6.48 15.05
N SER A 209 -13.56 6.60 15.68
CA SER A 209 -12.67 7.76 15.60
C SER A 209 -11.79 7.78 14.35
N THR A 210 -11.78 6.69 13.56
CA THR A 210 -10.92 6.53 12.38
C THR A 210 -11.40 7.39 11.22
N VAL A 211 -10.45 7.99 10.49
CA VAL A 211 -10.73 8.64 9.21
C VAL A 211 -10.51 7.65 8.06
N HIS A 212 -11.48 7.53 7.17
CA HIS A 212 -11.39 6.61 6.04
C HIS A 212 -11.14 7.35 4.73
N LEU A 213 -10.16 6.87 3.98
CA LEU A 213 -9.90 7.22 2.60
C LEU A 213 -10.28 6.04 1.72
N GLU A 214 -11.49 6.08 1.16
CA GLU A 214 -11.95 5.05 0.23
C GLU A 214 -11.41 5.36 -1.16
N VAL A 215 -10.56 4.47 -1.69
CA VAL A 215 -9.95 4.59 -3.02
C VAL A 215 -10.58 3.55 -3.94
N THR A 216 -11.28 4.01 -4.98
CA THR A 216 -11.95 3.16 -5.96
C THR A 216 -11.61 3.58 -7.38
N GLU A 217 -11.34 2.59 -8.23
CA GLU A 217 -11.13 2.80 -9.67
C GLU A 217 -12.49 2.93 -10.37
N VAL A 218 -12.64 3.95 -11.21
CA VAL A 218 -13.86 4.18 -11.99
C VAL A 218 -13.74 3.39 -13.29
N LEU A 219 -14.59 2.38 -13.46
CA LEU A 219 -14.57 1.50 -14.65
C LEU A 219 -15.53 1.96 -15.76
N GLU A 220 -16.26 3.05 -15.53
CA GLU A 220 -17.19 3.61 -16.52
C GLU A 220 -16.44 4.26 -17.69
N PRO A 221 -17.01 4.27 -18.92
CA PRO A 221 -16.42 4.96 -20.06
C PRO A 221 -16.29 6.46 -19.75
N GLY A 222 -15.07 6.97 -19.66
CA GLY A 222 -14.83 8.34 -19.22
C GLY A 222 -13.35 8.68 -19.07
N PRO A 223 -13.03 9.84 -18.46
CA PRO A 223 -11.67 10.17 -18.10
C PRO A 223 -11.14 9.14 -17.10
N ASP A 224 -9.88 8.76 -17.31
CA ASP A 224 -9.21 7.72 -16.55
C ASP A 224 -8.77 8.28 -15.19
N GLU A 225 -9.60 8.04 -14.17
CA GLU A 225 -9.51 8.66 -12.86
C GLU A 225 -9.75 7.67 -11.72
N LEU A 226 -9.17 7.96 -10.56
CA LEU A 226 -9.57 7.34 -9.30
C LEU A 226 -10.58 8.22 -8.59
N GLU A 227 -11.60 7.61 -8.01
CA GLU A 227 -12.43 8.26 -7.01
C GLU A 227 -11.82 8.04 -5.64
N VAL A 228 -11.65 9.11 -4.88
CA VAL A 228 -11.32 9.03 -3.46
C VAL A 228 -12.42 9.69 -2.63
N ARG A 229 -12.97 8.95 -1.67
CA ARG A 229 -13.91 9.50 -0.68
C ARG A 229 -13.23 9.63 0.67
N VAL A 230 -13.21 10.84 1.22
CA VAL A 230 -12.74 11.12 2.58
C VAL A 230 -13.94 11.10 3.52
N LYS A 231 -14.03 10.09 4.38
CA LYS A 231 -15.06 9.96 5.41
C LYS A 231 -14.45 10.25 6.77
N ARG A 232 -14.84 11.37 7.36
CA ARG A 232 -14.45 11.76 8.73
C ARG A 232 -15.63 11.51 9.66
N PRO A 233 -15.39 11.09 10.92
CA PRO A 233 -16.44 10.94 11.91
C PRO A 233 -17.26 12.24 12.06
N GLY A 234 -18.59 12.13 12.01
CA GLY A 234 -19.50 13.27 12.19
C GLY A 234 -19.51 14.31 11.07
N ARG A 235 -18.86 14.07 9.92
CA ARG A 235 -18.85 15.01 8.78
C ARG A 235 -19.33 14.33 7.50
N PRO A 236 -19.96 15.07 6.57
CA PRO A 236 -20.31 14.53 5.26
C PRO A 236 -19.06 14.09 4.50
N ALA A 237 -19.17 13.00 3.75
CA ALA A 237 -18.07 12.48 2.95
C ALA A 237 -17.69 13.48 1.85
N ARG A 238 -16.40 13.78 1.72
CA ARG A 238 -15.87 14.60 0.62
C ARG A 238 -15.38 13.68 -0.49
N VAL A 239 -15.87 13.88 -1.71
CA VAL A 239 -15.45 13.11 -2.88
C VAL A 239 -14.47 13.92 -3.72
N LEU A 240 -13.41 13.29 -4.18
CA LEU A 240 -12.44 13.86 -5.11
C LEU A 240 -12.15 12.87 -6.24
N ARG A 241 -11.83 13.41 -7.41
CA ARG A 241 -11.32 12.64 -8.55
C ARG A 241 -9.82 12.90 -8.67
N LEU A 242 -9.03 11.83 -8.76
CA LEU A 242 -7.60 11.92 -8.98
C LEU A 242 -7.29 11.55 -10.44
N PRO A 243 -6.64 12.44 -11.19
CA PRO A 243 -6.26 12.13 -12.56
C PRO A 243 -5.18 11.06 -12.52
N LEU A 244 -5.33 10.03 -13.32
CA LEU A 244 -4.30 9.00 -13.42
C LEU A 244 -3.19 9.45 -14.41
N PRO A 245 -1.90 9.18 -14.11
CA PRO A 245 -0.80 9.43 -15.04
C PRO A 245 -1.00 8.74 -16.41
N PRO A 246 -0.20 8.99 -17.45
CA PRO A 246 -0.23 8.18 -18.66
C PRO A 246 0.00 6.67 -18.37
N PRO A 247 -0.62 5.73 -19.12
CA PRO A 247 -0.57 4.30 -18.81
C PRO A 247 0.83 3.72 -18.58
N ASP A 248 1.82 4.13 -19.38
CA ASP A 248 3.21 3.67 -19.23
C ASP A 248 3.83 4.12 -17.90
N ALA A 249 3.55 5.36 -17.48
CA ALA A 249 4.00 5.90 -16.21
C ALA A 249 3.34 5.18 -15.02
N ARG A 250 2.05 4.81 -15.13
CA ARG A 250 1.35 4.02 -14.10
C ARG A 250 2.00 2.65 -13.90
N ALA A 251 2.24 1.95 -15.01
CA ALA A 251 2.87 0.64 -14.97
C ALA A 251 4.28 0.73 -14.37
N ALA A 252 5.05 1.76 -14.71
CA ALA A 252 6.36 2.02 -14.14
C ALA A 252 6.29 2.33 -12.63
N LEU A 253 5.36 3.19 -12.20
CA LEU A 253 5.13 3.54 -10.79
C LEU A 253 4.78 2.32 -9.93
N ILE A 254 3.96 1.39 -10.44
CA ILE A 254 3.55 0.21 -9.68
C ILE A 254 4.64 -0.88 -9.66
N ARG A 255 5.39 -1.02 -10.76
CA ARG A 255 6.33 -2.15 -10.93
C ARG A 255 7.74 -1.84 -10.44
N ALA A 256 8.27 -0.64 -10.72
CA ALA A 256 9.63 -0.25 -10.37
C ALA A 256 9.79 1.27 -10.28
N PRO A 257 9.14 1.94 -9.31
CA PRO A 257 9.11 3.40 -9.22
C PRO A 257 10.46 4.05 -8.88
N LEU A 258 11.43 3.25 -8.41
CA LEU A 258 12.77 3.68 -7.99
C LEU A 258 13.85 3.36 -9.02
N ARG A 259 13.50 2.59 -10.06
CA ARG A 259 14.44 2.22 -11.10
C ARG A 259 14.37 3.30 -12.17
N PRO A 260 15.48 4.03 -12.45
CA PRO A 260 15.48 5.04 -13.50
C PRO A 260 14.78 4.52 -14.73
N LEU A 261 13.93 5.36 -15.33
CA LEU A 261 13.42 5.13 -16.66
C LEU A 261 14.63 5.22 -17.60
N THR A 262 15.44 4.16 -17.66
CA THR A 262 16.37 3.97 -18.76
C THR A 262 15.53 4.14 -20.01
N THR A 263 16.04 4.88 -21.00
CA THR A 263 15.48 5.10 -22.34
C THR A 263 15.14 3.82 -23.12
N ALA A 264 15.10 2.67 -22.45
CA ALA A 264 14.38 1.46 -22.78
C ALA A 264 12.91 1.45 -22.31
N ALA A 265 12.30 2.60 -22.00
CA ALA A 265 10.90 2.77 -22.37
C ALA A 265 10.82 2.44 -23.86
N SER A 266 10.08 1.40 -24.19
CA SER A 266 10.09 0.73 -25.49
C SER A 266 9.77 1.68 -26.66
N THR A 267 10.77 2.41 -27.16
CA THR A 267 10.83 2.96 -28.53
C THR A 267 10.99 1.84 -29.57
N HIS A 268 11.05 0.59 -29.14
CA HIS A 268 10.91 -0.53 -30.04
C HIS A 268 9.44 -0.61 -30.46
N ALA A 269 9.14 0.02 -31.59
CA ALA A 269 7.97 -0.30 -32.39
C ALA A 269 7.78 -1.83 -32.39
N PRO A 270 6.54 -2.35 -32.29
CA PRO A 270 6.28 -3.78 -32.20
C PRO A 270 7.04 -4.49 -33.31
N ARG A 271 8.16 -5.13 -32.95
CA ARG A 271 8.99 -5.83 -33.93
C ARG A 271 8.19 -7.07 -34.29
N ARG A 272 7.57 -7.04 -35.47
CA ARG A 272 6.92 -8.21 -36.06
C ARG A 272 7.88 -9.38 -35.88
N THR A 273 7.47 -10.37 -35.09
CA THR A 273 8.17 -11.64 -35.05
C THR A 273 8.21 -12.17 -36.49
N PRO A 274 9.33 -12.78 -36.93
CA PRO A 274 9.37 -13.38 -38.26
C PRO A 274 8.18 -14.31 -38.40
N LYS A 275 7.41 -14.13 -39.49
CA LYS A 275 6.25 -14.97 -39.83
C LYS A 275 6.68 -16.44 -39.72
N GLY A 276 5.91 -17.24 -38.97
CA GLY A 276 6.09 -18.70 -38.89
C GLY A 276 6.65 -19.27 -37.58
N ARG A 277 6.86 -18.46 -36.52
CA ARG A 277 7.36 -18.99 -35.23
C ARG A 277 6.30 -19.38 -34.20
N TRP A 278 5.03 -19.05 -34.45
CA TRP A 278 3.94 -19.16 -33.49
C TRP A 278 2.67 -19.64 -34.18
N GLY A 279 1.97 -20.60 -33.58
CA GLY A 279 0.61 -20.96 -33.99
C GLY A 279 -0.41 -19.90 -33.58
N ARG A 280 -1.66 -20.06 -34.02
CA ARG A 280 -2.77 -19.21 -33.54
C ARG A 280 -2.94 -19.42 -32.03
N LEU A 281 -2.95 -18.35 -31.24
CA LEU A 281 -3.16 -18.44 -29.79
C LEU A 281 -4.66 -18.58 -29.47
N ARG A 282 -4.98 -19.35 -28.44
CA ARG A 282 -6.30 -19.36 -27.80
C ARG A 282 -6.40 -18.23 -26.77
N PRO A 283 -7.61 -17.71 -26.50
CA PRO A 283 -7.83 -16.59 -25.57
C PRO A 283 -7.61 -16.95 -24.08
N GLU A 284 -7.19 -18.18 -23.77
CA GLU A 284 -6.85 -18.60 -22.42
C GLU A 284 -5.51 -18.01 -21.99
N LEU A 285 -5.58 -16.89 -21.28
CA LEU A 285 -4.46 -16.16 -20.71
C LEU A 285 -4.30 -16.49 -19.21
N ARG A 286 -3.07 -16.78 -18.78
CA ARG A 286 -2.75 -17.03 -17.37
C ARG A 286 -1.53 -16.21 -16.94
N PHE A 287 -1.75 -15.22 -16.10
CA PHE A 287 -0.66 -14.44 -15.49
C PHE A 287 0.00 -15.22 -14.35
N SER A 288 1.30 -15.02 -14.18
CA SER A 288 1.99 -15.42 -12.96
C SER A 288 1.52 -14.55 -11.79
N ALA A 289 1.65 -15.06 -10.56
CA ALA A 289 1.25 -14.33 -9.35
C ALA A 289 1.96 -12.97 -9.19
N ASP A 290 3.17 -12.84 -9.73
CA ASP A 290 3.93 -11.58 -9.75
C ASP A 290 3.49 -10.61 -10.86
N GLY A 291 2.66 -11.06 -11.82
CA GLY A 291 2.15 -10.29 -12.94
C GLY A 291 3.16 -10.06 -14.07
N TYR A 292 4.37 -10.64 -13.98
CA TYR A 292 5.45 -10.38 -14.94
C TYR A 292 5.51 -11.38 -16.10
N ARG A 293 4.72 -12.46 -16.04
CA ARG A 293 4.73 -13.52 -17.03
C ARG A 293 3.31 -13.90 -17.40
N LEU A 294 3.14 -14.30 -18.65
CA LEU A 294 1.87 -14.69 -19.23
C LEU A 294 2.03 -16.04 -19.91
N LEU A 295 1.13 -16.98 -19.63
CA LEU A 295 1.00 -18.23 -20.38
C LEU A 295 -0.17 -18.14 -21.33
N CYS A 296 0.03 -18.67 -22.53
CA CYS A 296 -1.00 -18.84 -23.54
C CYS A 296 -0.90 -20.26 -24.11
N ARG A 297 -2.02 -20.76 -24.63
CA ARG A 297 -2.07 -22.02 -25.39
C ARG A 297 -2.18 -21.74 -26.88
N GLU A 298 -1.40 -22.41 -27.71
CA GLU A 298 -1.58 -22.44 -29.16
C GLU A 298 -2.74 -23.37 -29.53
N VAL A 299 -3.41 -23.12 -30.66
CA VAL A 299 -4.47 -23.98 -31.21
C VAL A 299 -3.97 -25.40 -31.45
N GLU A 300 -2.68 -25.54 -31.83
CA GLU A 300 -2.00 -26.82 -32.06
C GLU A 300 -1.55 -27.52 -30.76
N GLY A 301 -1.84 -26.94 -29.59
CA GLY A 301 -1.61 -27.56 -28.29
C GLY A 301 -0.27 -27.23 -27.62
N ALA A 302 0.57 -26.37 -28.20
CA ALA A 302 1.76 -25.89 -27.52
C ALA A 302 1.43 -24.86 -26.42
N VAL A 303 2.29 -24.75 -25.40
CA VAL A 303 2.19 -23.72 -24.36
C VAL A 303 3.27 -22.67 -24.58
N VAL A 304 2.88 -21.41 -24.61
CA VAL A 304 3.80 -20.29 -24.82
C VAL A 304 3.87 -19.44 -23.57
N ALA A 305 5.09 -19.13 -23.14
CA ALA A 305 5.34 -18.18 -22.05
C ALA A 305 5.89 -16.86 -22.59
N PHE A 306 5.19 -15.77 -22.27
CA PHE A 306 5.61 -14.40 -22.52
C PHE A 306 6.11 -13.76 -21.23
N ARG A 307 7.09 -12.86 -21.35
CA ARG A 307 7.32 -11.83 -20.33
C ARG A 307 6.49 -10.60 -20.68
N VAL A 308 5.83 -10.01 -19.69
CA VAL A 308 5.05 -8.79 -19.88
C VAL A 308 6.02 -7.62 -20.08
N PRO A 309 5.86 -6.79 -21.13
CA PRO A 309 6.80 -5.69 -21.43
C PRO A 309 7.01 -4.68 -20.30
N GLY A 310 8.16 -3.98 -20.33
CA GLY A 310 8.39 -2.73 -19.57
C GLY A 310 9.35 -2.76 -18.38
N GLN A 311 10.17 -3.81 -18.18
CA GLN A 311 11.00 -3.94 -16.96
C GLN A 311 12.40 -4.57 -17.14
N SER A 312 12.84 -4.88 -18.36
CA SER A 312 14.17 -5.44 -18.61
C SER A 312 14.61 -5.18 -20.04
N ASP A 313 15.87 -4.77 -20.23
CA ASP A 313 16.54 -4.73 -21.53
C ASP A 313 16.58 -6.13 -22.20
N ASP A 314 16.33 -7.17 -21.41
CA ASP A 314 16.25 -8.57 -21.81
C ASP A 314 14.79 -9.02 -22.03
N TRP A 315 13.95 -8.17 -22.65
CA TRP A 315 12.70 -8.62 -23.30
C TRP A 315 12.94 -9.60 -24.46
N ARG A 316 14.19 -10.07 -24.64
CA ARG A 316 14.67 -10.92 -25.72
C ARG A 316 13.76 -12.13 -25.90
N LYS A 317 12.87 -11.98 -26.88
CA LYS A 317 12.06 -12.98 -27.57
C LYS A 317 11.13 -13.77 -26.62
N PRO A 318 9.81 -13.82 -26.88
CA PRO A 318 8.97 -14.76 -26.16
C PRO A 318 9.58 -16.15 -26.27
N ARG A 319 9.62 -16.89 -25.15
CA ARG A 319 10.21 -18.22 -25.12
C ARG A 319 9.08 -19.20 -25.34
N ARG A 320 9.04 -19.77 -26.54
CA ARG A 320 8.18 -20.93 -26.82
C ARG A 320 8.68 -22.07 -25.93
N LEU A 321 7.88 -22.46 -24.95
CA LEU A 321 8.13 -23.70 -24.23
C LEU A 321 7.51 -24.78 -25.10
N GLU A 322 8.32 -25.40 -25.96
CA GLU A 322 7.88 -26.62 -26.64
C GLU A 322 7.82 -27.75 -25.61
N MET A 323 6.71 -27.77 -24.88
CA MET A 323 6.31 -28.84 -23.98
C MET A 323 5.74 -29.99 -24.82
N TYR A 324 6.57 -30.49 -25.74
CA TYR A 324 6.45 -31.72 -26.52
C TYR A 324 5.29 -31.84 -27.54
N GLN A 325 5.49 -32.75 -28.50
CA GLN A 325 4.65 -32.99 -29.66
C GLN A 325 3.38 -33.79 -29.34
N ALA A 326 2.25 -33.18 -29.73
CA ALA A 326 1.04 -33.75 -30.31
C ALA A 326 0.22 -34.86 -29.59
N HIS A 327 -1.11 -34.68 -29.66
CA HIS A 327 -2.23 -35.64 -29.58
C HIS A 327 -3.08 -35.71 -28.29
N ALA A 328 -2.69 -35.10 -27.18
CA ALA A 328 -3.48 -35.07 -25.94
C ALA A 328 -4.02 -33.65 -25.65
N PRO A 329 -5.32 -33.43 -25.44
CA PRO A 329 -5.84 -32.10 -25.16
C PRO A 329 -5.34 -31.62 -23.80
N ILE A 330 -4.72 -30.44 -23.79
CA ILE A 330 -4.40 -29.72 -22.55
C ILE A 330 -5.71 -29.25 -21.96
N LEU A 331 -6.03 -29.69 -20.75
CA LEU A 331 -7.22 -29.24 -20.04
C LEU A 331 -6.96 -27.94 -19.29
N ALA A 332 -5.75 -27.76 -18.77
CA ALA A 332 -5.42 -26.56 -18.02
C ALA A 332 -3.92 -26.27 -17.88
N LEU A 333 -3.65 -25.03 -17.47
CA LEU A 333 -2.34 -24.39 -17.44
C LEU A 333 -2.24 -23.56 -16.16
N GLY A 334 -1.08 -23.56 -15.51
CA GLY A 334 -0.82 -22.74 -14.34
C GLY A 334 0.66 -22.43 -14.12
N TRP A 335 0.92 -21.45 -13.27
CA TRP A 335 2.26 -21.14 -12.78
C TRP A 335 2.49 -21.80 -11.43
N GLY A 336 3.52 -22.64 -11.34
CA GLY A 336 4.15 -22.97 -10.07
C GLY A 336 5.21 -21.92 -9.70
N HIS A 337 5.81 -22.02 -8.52
CA HIS A 337 6.76 -21.01 -8.03
C HIS A 337 7.95 -20.73 -8.99
N ARG A 338 8.49 -21.78 -9.63
CA ARG A 338 9.58 -21.70 -10.62
C ARG A 338 9.33 -22.53 -11.88
N SER A 339 8.10 -22.98 -12.06
CA SER A 339 7.72 -23.95 -13.08
C SER A 339 6.42 -23.56 -13.77
N VAL A 340 6.23 -24.08 -14.97
CA VAL A 340 4.93 -24.12 -15.63
C VAL A 340 4.33 -25.49 -15.35
N VAL A 341 3.05 -25.50 -14.98
CA VAL A 341 2.28 -26.70 -14.69
C VAL A 341 1.19 -26.84 -15.76
N VAL A 342 1.07 -28.03 -16.33
CA VAL A 342 0.13 -28.35 -17.40
C VAL A 342 -0.61 -29.63 -17.03
N LEU A 343 -1.94 -29.59 -17.08
CA LEU A 343 -2.79 -30.77 -16.96
C LEU A 343 -3.30 -31.16 -18.35
N ARG A 344 -3.14 -32.44 -18.71
CA ARG A 344 -3.61 -32.99 -19.98
C ARG A 344 -4.49 -34.21 -19.78
N GLN A 345 -5.34 -34.49 -20.76
CA GLN A 345 -6.07 -35.74 -20.85
C GLN A 345 -5.32 -36.74 -21.72
N THR A 346 -5.06 -37.94 -21.20
CA THR A 346 -4.52 -39.08 -21.95
C THR A 346 -5.58 -40.17 -22.09
N LYS A 347 -5.27 -41.23 -22.84
CA LYS A 347 -6.14 -42.42 -22.94
C LYS A 347 -6.35 -43.09 -21.57
N ASP A 348 -5.38 -42.96 -20.66
CA ASP A 348 -5.32 -43.64 -19.36
C ASP A 348 -5.71 -42.72 -18.18
N GLY A 349 -6.25 -41.52 -18.43
CA GLY A 349 -6.66 -40.57 -17.39
C GLY A 349 -6.12 -39.15 -17.57
N LEU A 350 -5.74 -38.49 -16.47
CA LEU A 350 -5.30 -37.09 -16.45
C LEU A 350 -3.83 -36.98 -16.01
N GLN A 351 -2.97 -36.55 -16.91
CA GLN A 351 -1.55 -36.43 -16.60
C GLN A 351 -1.15 -35.02 -16.23
N LEU A 352 -0.41 -34.91 -15.13
CA LEU A 352 0.18 -33.66 -14.68
C LEU A 352 1.63 -33.56 -15.14
N TYR A 353 1.95 -32.45 -15.78
CA TYR A 353 3.28 -32.13 -16.25
C TYR A 353 3.78 -30.83 -15.60
N GLY A 354 5.03 -30.82 -15.14
CA GLY A 354 5.67 -29.66 -14.55
C GLY A 354 7.06 -29.44 -15.14
N GLY A 355 7.35 -28.27 -15.68
CA GLY A 355 8.68 -27.96 -16.22
C GLY A 355 9.27 -26.73 -15.54
N ARG A 356 10.52 -26.81 -15.05
CA ARG A 356 11.31 -25.60 -14.76
C ARG A 356 11.72 -24.95 -16.09
N TYR A 357 11.99 -23.65 -16.08
CA TYR A 357 12.57 -22.96 -17.24
C TYR A 357 13.77 -23.74 -17.80
N GLY A 358 13.63 -24.28 -19.01
CA GLY A 358 14.70 -25.01 -19.71
C GLY A 358 14.91 -26.46 -19.29
N GLN A 359 14.10 -27.03 -18.38
CA GLN A 359 14.18 -28.45 -18.02
C GLN A 359 12.81 -29.14 -18.06
N ARG A 360 12.80 -30.32 -18.69
CA ARG A 360 11.64 -31.21 -18.75
C ARG A 360 11.56 -32.01 -17.45
N TRP A 361 10.39 -32.04 -16.83
CA TRP A 361 10.08 -33.01 -15.79
C TRP A 361 8.73 -33.64 -16.10
N THR A 362 8.70 -34.96 -16.20
CA THR A 362 7.46 -35.73 -16.23
C THR A 362 7.02 -35.93 -14.79
N GLY A 363 5.93 -35.26 -14.40
CA GLY A 363 5.28 -35.49 -13.12
C GLY A 363 4.53 -36.82 -13.06
N PRO A 364 3.99 -37.20 -11.90
CA PRO A 364 3.20 -38.41 -11.76
C PRO A 364 1.98 -38.38 -12.70
N SER A 365 1.72 -39.51 -13.37
CA SER A 365 0.47 -39.74 -14.09
C SER A 365 -0.63 -39.95 -13.06
N LEU A 366 -1.71 -39.18 -13.14
CA LEU A 366 -2.85 -39.36 -12.25
C LEU A 366 -4.03 -39.97 -13.01
N THR A 367 -4.54 -41.09 -12.55
CA THR A 367 -5.78 -41.63 -13.11
C THR A 367 -6.95 -40.99 -12.36
N ILE A 368 -7.49 -39.91 -12.91
CA ILE A 368 -8.75 -39.31 -12.47
C ILE A 368 -9.87 -39.87 -13.35
N PRO A 369 -11.00 -40.30 -12.79
CA PRO A 369 -12.18 -40.65 -13.58
C PRO A 369 -12.79 -39.38 -14.20
N ASP A 370 -12.85 -39.38 -15.53
CA ASP A 370 -13.54 -38.40 -16.37
C ASP A 370 -13.15 -36.91 -16.31
N ARG A 371 -13.69 -36.17 -17.29
CA ARG A 371 -13.25 -34.87 -17.80
C ARG A 371 -13.19 -33.79 -16.71
N ALA A 372 -11.99 -33.27 -16.41
CA ALA A 372 -11.83 -32.02 -15.66
C ALA A 372 -12.25 -30.80 -16.52
N ARG A 373 -13.07 -29.91 -15.96
CA ARG A 373 -13.56 -28.69 -16.63
C ARG A 373 -12.73 -27.46 -16.32
N GLU A 374 -12.26 -27.34 -15.08
CA GLU A 374 -11.48 -26.18 -14.63
C GLU A 374 -10.31 -26.64 -13.77
N LEU A 375 -9.18 -25.94 -13.87
CA LEU A 375 -8.07 -26.14 -12.95
C LEU A 375 -7.39 -24.83 -12.62
N VAL A 376 -7.09 -24.72 -11.33
CA VAL A 376 -6.42 -23.59 -10.69
C VAL A 376 -5.22 -24.15 -9.94
N VAL A 377 -4.02 -23.76 -10.36
CA VAL A 377 -2.82 -24.03 -9.58
C VAL A 377 -2.65 -22.88 -8.60
N THR A 378 -2.72 -23.18 -7.31
CA THR A 378 -2.46 -22.22 -6.24
C THR A 378 -1.23 -22.66 -5.45
N LYS A 379 -0.72 -21.77 -4.60
CA LYS A 379 0.39 -22.07 -3.70
C LYS A 379 -0.14 -22.04 -2.27
N GLN A 380 0.04 -23.14 -1.54
CA GLN A 380 -0.35 -23.23 -0.13
C GLN A 380 0.84 -23.76 0.68
N ALA A 381 1.26 -23.05 1.73
CA ALA A 381 2.31 -23.49 2.65
C ALA A 381 3.62 -24.00 1.98
N ARG A 382 4.11 -23.29 0.96
CA ARG A 382 5.32 -23.62 0.15
C ARG A 382 5.20 -24.83 -0.78
N ARG A 383 4.05 -25.49 -0.87
CA ARG A 383 3.75 -26.53 -1.87
C ARG A 383 2.85 -25.97 -2.98
N ASP A 384 3.05 -26.48 -4.19
CA ASP A 384 2.15 -26.16 -5.29
C ASP A 384 0.91 -27.06 -5.10
N VAL A 385 -0.26 -26.44 -4.92
CA VAL A 385 -1.54 -27.15 -4.75
C VAL A 385 -2.37 -26.94 -5.99
N ILE A 386 -2.74 -28.04 -6.62
CA ILE A 386 -3.63 -28.05 -7.77
C ILE A 386 -5.05 -28.27 -7.29
N TRP A 387 -5.91 -27.36 -7.68
CA TRP A 387 -7.35 -27.50 -7.55
C TRP A 387 -7.92 -27.78 -8.93
N PHE A 388 -8.79 -28.77 -9.04
CA PHE A 388 -9.54 -28.99 -10.28
C PHE A 388 -11.00 -29.30 -10.00
N ARG A 389 -11.86 -28.87 -10.92
CA ARG A 389 -13.29 -29.14 -10.88
C ARG A 389 -13.62 -30.18 -11.96
N ASP A 390 -14.26 -31.28 -11.58
CA ASP A 390 -14.68 -32.31 -12.52
C ASP A 390 -15.98 -31.91 -13.27
N ALA A 391 -16.51 -32.81 -14.09
CA ALA A 391 -17.74 -32.56 -14.85
C ALA A 391 -19.01 -32.48 -13.98
N GLU A 392 -18.94 -32.98 -12.75
CA GLU A 392 -20.01 -33.03 -11.75
C GLU A 392 -19.90 -31.87 -10.73
N ASP A 393 -19.02 -30.90 -10.99
CA ASP A 393 -18.73 -29.75 -10.13
C ASP A 393 -18.07 -30.10 -8.78
N ASN A 394 -17.53 -31.31 -8.61
CA ASN A 394 -16.75 -31.64 -7.42
C ASN A 394 -15.39 -30.95 -7.46
N LEU A 395 -14.97 -30.36 -6.34
CA LEU A 395 -13.68 -29.70 -6.19
C LEU A 395 -12.65 -30.68 -5.60
N TRP A 396 -11.64 -30.98 -6.40
CA TRP A 396 -10.55 -31.87 -6.02
C TRP A 396 -9.30 -31.07 -5.68
N ARG A 397 -8.55 -31.55 -4.67
CA ARG A 397 -7.31 -30.95 -4.19
C ARG A 397 -6.16 -31.93 -4.34
N TRP A 398 -5.06 -31.46 -4.91
CA TRP A 398 -3.83 -32.22 -5.06
C TRP A 398 -2.63 -31.39 -4.61
N ALA A 399 -1.89 -31.84 -3.60
CA ALA A 399 -0.66 -31.17 -3.15
C ALA A 399 0.56 -31.84 -3.80
N ILE A 400 1.46 -31.03 -4.37
CA ILE A 400 2.74 -31.45 -4.97
C ILE A 400 3.90 -31.14 -4.02
#